data_AF-W1NTB7-F1
#
_entry.id   AF-W1NTB7-F1
#
_cell.length_a   1.000
_cell.length_b   1.000
_cell.length_c   1.000
_cell.angle_alpha   90.00
_cell.angle_beta   90.00
_cell.angle_gamma   90.00
#
_symmetry.space_group_name_H-M   'P 1'
#
loop_
_entity.id
_entity.type
_entity.pdbx_description
1 polymer ?
#
loop_
_entity_poly.entity_id
_entity_poly.type
_entity_poly.pdbx_seq_one_letter_code
_entity_poly.pdbx_strand_id
1 'polypeptide(L)'
;MGKGLVPADLDTWKKRRKAIAPAFHVMYLEAMVKTFKGCTGRTMVKFEDLFHGDNLSEGQFIEVDLEVEFSSLALDIIGLGVFNYDFRSVTKESPIIKHPSKMRKAQAEIDAVLQSSGLNFESLKNLEYIRHSVVEALRLYPQPPLLIRRSLRPDILP
;
A
#
# COMPACT_ATOMS: atom_id res chain seq x y z
N MET A 1 -16.16 -20.52 2.05
CA MET A 1 -14.91 -19.92 1.54
C MET A 1 -14.84 -20.08 0.03
N GLY A 2 -14.58 -19.02 -0.73
CA GLY A 2 -14.24 -19.17 -2.16
C GLY A 2 -12.92 -19.93 -2.31
N LYS A 3 -12.76 -20.74 -3.36
CA LYS A 3 -11.58 -21.61 -3.52
C LYS A 3 -10.24 -20.90 -3.80
N GLY A 4 -10.13 -19.57 -3.61
CA GLY A 4 -8.89 -18.81 -3.84
C GLY A 4 -8.27 -18.99 -5.25
N LEU A 5 -7.02 -18.57 -5.44
CA LEU A 5 -6.26 -18.94 -6.65
C LEU A 5 -5.61 -20.32 -6.49
N VAL A 6 -4.98 -20.57 -5.34
CA VAL A 6 -4.19 -21.80 -5.10
C VAL A 6 -5.06 -23.02 -4.73
N PRO A 7 -6.12 -22.90 -3.90
CA PRO A 7 -7.00 -24.04 -3.57
C PRO A 7 -8.12 -24.32 -4.60
N ALA A 8 -8.10 -23.66 -5.78
CA ALA A 8 -9.16 -23.80 -6.78
C ALA A 8 -9.02 -25.10 -7.58
N ASP A 9 -10.16 -25.71 -7.92
CA ASP A 9 -10.20 -26.79 -8.90
C ASP A 9 -9.64 -26.31 -10.25
N LEU A 10 -9.14 -27.25 -11.04
CA LEU A 10 -8.41 -26.97 -12.27
C LEU A 10 -9.18 -26.04 -13.22
N ASP A 11 -10.49 -26.23 -13.35
CA ASP A 11 -11.35 -25.41 -14.23
C ASP A 11 -11.50 -23.97 -13.73
N THR A 12 -11.69 -23.81 -12.42
CA THR A 12 -11.76 -22.50 -11.76
C THR A 12 -10.40 -21.78 -11.79
N TRP A 13 -9.31 -22.49 -11.50
CA TRP A 13 -7.94 -21.98 -11.58
C TRP A 13 -7.62 -21.54 -13.00
N LYS A 14 -7.91 -22.36 -14.01
CA LYS A 14 -7.58 -22.09 -15.42
C LYS A 14 -8.25 -20.81 -15.92
N LYS A 15 -9.52 -20.59 -15.57
CA LYS A 15 -10.25 -19.35 -15.89
C LYS A 15 -9.63 -18.13 -15.19
N ARG A 16 -9.35 -18.23 -13.89
CA ARG A 16 -8.76 -17.13 -13.09
C ARG A 16 -7.34 -16.80 -13.51
N ARG A 17 -6.49 -17.82 -13.71
CA ARG A 17 -5.11 -17.67 -14.20
C ARG A 17 -5.09 -16.93 -15.54
N LYS A 18 -6.00 -17.28 -16.47
CA LYS A 18 -6.10 -16.59 -17.77
C LYS A 18 -6.48 -15.11 -17.63
N ALA A 19 -7.34 -14.76 -16.68
CA ALA A 19 -7.72 -13.37 -16.41
C ALA A 19 -6.56 -12.53 -15.83
N ILE A 20 -5.65 -13.15 -15.07
CA ILE A 20 -4.57 -12.45 -14.36
C ILE A 20 -3.25 -12.53 -15.14
N ALA A 21 -3.08 -13.51 -16.03
CA ALA A 21 -1.89 -13.70 -16.85
C ALA A 21 -1.41 -12.42 -17.57
N PRO A 22 -2.30 -11.55 -18.11
CA PRO A 22 -1.87 -10.29 -18.73
C PRO A 22 -1.12 -9.35 -17.77
N ALA A 23 -1.45 -9.37 -16.46
CA ALA A 23 -0.77 -8.55 -15.45
C ALA A 23 0.69 -8.99 -15.20
N PHE A 24 1.08 -10.18 -15.65
CA PHE A 24 2.45 -10.72 -15.58
C PHE A 24 3.15 -10.71 -16.94
N HIS A 25 2.63 -9.97 -17.92
CA HIS A 25 3.34 -9.77 -19.18
C HIS A 25 4.69 -9.06 -18.95
N VAL A 26 5.70 -9.38 -19.77
CA VAL A 26 7.08 -8.90 -19.57
C VAL A 26 7.19 -7.37 -19.40
N MET A 27 6.39 -6.61 -20.16
CA MET A 27 6.36 -5.15 -20.03
C MET A 27 5.87 -4.66 -18.65
N TYR A 28 4.92 -5.36 -18.03
CA TYR A 28 4.46 -5.02 -16.67
C TYR A 28 5.50 -5.45 -15.63
N LEU A 29 6.21 -6.56 -15.86
CA LEU A 29 7.31 -6.99 -15.00
C LEU A 29 8.47 -5.99 -15.05
N GLU A 30 8.84 -5.49 -16.22
CA GLU A 30 9.85 -4.43 -16.39
C GLU A 30 9.43 -3.14 -15.67
N ALA A 31 8.16 -2.76 -15.79
CA ALA A 31 7.61 -1.62 -15.05
C ALA A 31 7.65 -1.84 -13.53
N MET A 32 7.30 -3.04 -13.05
CA MET A 32 7.44 -3.40 -11.63
C MET A 32 8.89 -3.31 -11.17
N VAL A 33 9.84 -3.90 -11.90
CA VAL A 33 11.28 -3.83 -11.56
C VAL A 33 11.75 -2.38 -11.45
N LYS A 34 11.27 -1.50 -12.33
CA LYS A 34 11.56 -0.06 -12.23
C LYS A 34 11.00 0.57 -10.95
N THR A 35 9.77 0.23 -10.57
CA THR A 35 9.15 0.67 -9.31
C THR A 35 9.93 0.18 -8.09
N PHE A 36 10.24 -1.12 -8.03
CA PHE A 36 11.03 -1.71 -6.96
C PHE A 36 12.40 -1.02 -6.83
N LYS A 37 13.12 -0.86 -7.94
CA LYS A 37 14.42 -0.16 -7.95
C LYS A 37 14.30 1.28 -7.41
N GLY A 38 13.25 2.00 -7.79
CA GLY A 38 13.01 3.37 -7.32
C GLY A 38 12.70 3.45 -5.82
N CYS A 39 11.93 2.51 -5.27
CA CYS A 39 11.64 2.48 -3.83
C CYS A 39 12.85 2.01 -3.02
N THR A 40 13.52 0.93 -3.45
CA THR A 40 14.73 0.41 -2.79
C THR A 40 15.87 1.41 -2.81
N GLY A 41 16.05 2.16 -3.91
CA GLY A 41 17.06 3.22 -3.98
C GLY A 41 16.85 4.30 -2.91
N ARG A 42 15.60 4.65 -2.61
CA ARG A 42 15.28 5.61 -1.53
C ARG A 42 15.62 5.06 -0.15
N THR A 43 15.34 3.78 0.09
CA THR A 43 15.73 3.13 1.35
C THR A 43 17.24 3.06 1.51
N MET A 44 17.96 2.80 0.42
CA MET A 44 19.42 2.78 0.44
C MET A 44 20.00 4.15 0.79
N VAL A 45 19.53 5.22 0.13
CA VAL A 45 19.96 6.59 0.45
C VAL A 45 19.68 6.94 1.91
N LYS A 46 18.49 6.58 2.44
CA LYS A 46 18.18 6.78 3.86
C LYS A 46 19.17 6.06 4.78
N PHE A 47 19.52 4.82 4.47
CA PHE A 47 20.51 4.09 5.26
C PHE A 47 21.90 4.69 5.12
N GLU A 48 22.33 5.07 3.91
CA GLU A 48 23.59 5.78 3.69
C GLU A 48 23.66 7.07 4.50
N ASP A 49 22.61 7.90 4.49
CA ASP A 49 22.50 9.11 5.29
C ASP A 49 22.58 8.81 6.80
N LEU A 50 21.96 7.73 7.28
CA LEU A 50 22.06 7.30 8.68
C LEU A 50 23.48 6.84 9.04
N PHE A 51 24.20 6.21 8.11
CA PHE A 51 25.58 5.78 8.32
C PHE A 51 26.60 6.92 8.22
N HIS A 52 26.30 8.00 7.47
CA HIS A 52 27.19 9.16 7.31
C HIS A 52 26.84 10.34 8.23
N GLY A 53 25.63 10.34 8.81
CA GLY A 53 24.99 11.47 9.46
C GLY A 53 25.43 11.79 10.89
N ASP A 54 26.35 11.04 11.48
CA ASP A 54 26.95 11.41 12.76
C ASP A 54 28.43 11.01 12.79
N ASN A 55 29.21 11.76 13.56
CA ASN A 55 30.62 11.49 13.86
C ASN A 55 30.77 10.16 14.62
N LEU A 56 30.56 9.04 13.93
CA LEU A 56 30.65 7.70 14.48
C LEU A 56 32.11 7.47 14.86
N SER A 57 32.35 7.57 16.16
CA SER A 57 33.60 7.13 16.78
C SER A 57 33.69 5.62 16.56
N GLU A 58 34.90 5.12 16.29
CA GLU A 58 35.19 3.70 16.04
C GLU A 58 34.53 2.84 17.14
N GLY A 59 33.46 2.09 16.80
CA GLY A 59 32.74 1.21 17.73
C GLY A 59 31.29 1.58 18.08
N GLN A 60 30.70 2.63 17.52
CA GLN A 60 29.29 2.97 17.76
C GLN A 60 28.34 2.14 16.88
N PHE A 61 27.35 1.49 17.51
CA PHE A 61 26.32 0.72 16.84
C PHE A 61 25.06 1.56 16.65
N ILE A 62 24.46 1.49 15.46
CA ILE A 62 23.16 2.08 15.16
C ILE A 62 22.12 0.97 15.26
N GLU A 63 21.12 1.16 16.11
CA GLU A 63 19.97 0.27 16.20
C GLU A 63 18.92 0.68 15.15
N VAL A 64 18.55 -0.25 14.27
CA VAL A 64 17.56 -0.01 13.20
C VAL A 64 16.45 -1.05 13.32
N ASP A 65 15.21 -0.59 13.45
CA ASP A 65 14.02 -1.44 13.43
C ASP A 65 13.69 -1.84 11.97
N LEU A 66 14.10 -3.06 11.61
CA LEU A 66 13.86 -3.59 10.26
C LEU A 66 12.37 -3.77 9.95
N GLU A 67 11.51 -4.06 10.93
CA GLU A 67 10.08 -4.27 10.70
C GLU A 67 9.44 -2.99 10.15
N VAL A 68 9.77 -1.85 10.75
CA VAL A 68 9.29 -0.53 10.35
C VAL A 68 9.83 -0.14 8.97
N GLU A 69 11.11 -0.39 8.71
CA GLU A 69 11.77 -0.03 7.45
C GLU A 69 11.25 -0.86 6.26
N PHE A 70 11.13 -2.18 6.43
CA PHE A 70 10.58 -3.06 5.39
C PHE A 70 9.08 -2.82 5.18
N SER A 71 8.32 -2.51 6.23
CA SER A 71 6.90 -2.14 6.10
C SER A 71 6.72 -0.83 5.31
N SER A 72 7.59 0.15 5.55
CA SER A 72 7.61 1.42 4.80
C SER A 72 7.94 1.22 3.33
N LEU A 73 8.95 0.40 3.05
CA LEU A 73 9.36 0.03 1.69
C LEU A 73 8.23 -0.71 0.96
N ALA A 74 7.61 -1.70 1.61
CA ALA A 74 6.51 -2.46 1.04
C ALA A 74 5.30 -1.57 0.71
N LEU A 75 4.96 -0.63 1.60
CA LEU A 75 3.89 0.33 1.38
C LEU A 75 4.16 1.23 0.16
N ASP A 76 5.39 1.73 0.00
CA ASP A 76 5.75 2.56 -1.16
C ASP A 76 5.72 1.75 -2.47
N ILE A 77 6.18 0.49 -2.46
CA ILE A 77 6.14 -0.40 -3.62
C ILE A 77 4.69 -0.69 -4.04
N ILE A 78 3.83 -1.04 -3.08
CA ILE A 78 2.41 -1.34 -3.35
C ILE A 78 1.67 -0.07 -3.77
N GLY A 79 1.95 1.06 -3.11
CA GLY A 79 1.42 2.36 -3.46
C GLY A 79 1.67 2.71 -4.92
N LEU A 80 2.92 2.66 -5.35
CA LEU A 80 3.29 2.99 -6.72
C LEU A 80 2.87 1.92 -7.72
N GLY A 81 2.98 0.65 -7.36
CA GLY A 81 2.70 -0.47 -8.27
C GLY A 81 1.21 -0.72 -8.52
N VAL A 82 0.37 -0.56 -7.50
CA VAL A 82 -1.07 -0.89 -7.57
C VAL A 82 -1.92 0.36 -7.65
N PHE A 83 -1.60 1.39 -6.88
CA PHE A 83 -2.44 2.60 -6.74
C PHE A 83 -1.90 3.79 -7.54
N ASN A 84 -0.72 3.64 -8.16
CA ASN A 84 0.03 4.73 -8.78
C ASN A 84 0.17 5.95 -7.85
N TYR A 85 0.39 5.69 -6.56
CA TYR A 85 0.45 6.68 -5.49
C TYR A 85 1.74 6.54 -4.68
N ASP A 86 2.49 7.63 -4.54
CA ASP A 86 3.74 7.65 -3.79
C ASP A 86 3.49 8.07 -2.33
N PHE A 87 3.43 7.09 -1.41
CA PHE A 87 3.28 7.38 0.02
C PHE A 87 4.52 8.07 0.60
N ARG A 88 5.69 7.90 -0.06
CA ARG A 88 7.00 8.37 0.41
C ARG A 88 7.29 7.94 1.85
N SER A 89 6.75 6.79 2.26
CA SER A 89 6.78 6.24 3.61
C SER A 89 8.20 5.96 4.10
N VAL A 90 9.13 5.71 3.17
CA VAL A 90 10.55 5.53 3.50
C VAL A 90 11.17 6.84 3.99
N THR A 91 10.85 7.97 3.36
CA THR A 91 11.46 9.28 3.61
C THR A 91 10.66 10.18 4.57
N LYS A 92 9.34 10.00 4.62
CA LYS A 92 8.43 10.71 5.50
C LYS A 92 7.72 9.69 6.36
N GLU A 93 7.69 9.92 7.66
CA GLU A 93 6.99 9.03 8.59
C GLU A 93 5.52 8.88 8.19
N SER A 94 5.12 7.68 7.78
CA SER A 94 3.74 7.38 7.45
C SER A 94 2.91 7.20 8.72
N PRO A 95 1.75 7.88 8.86
CA PRO A 95 0.85 7.72 10.01
C PRO A 95 0.38 6.28 10.23
N ILE A 96 0.38 5.45 9.17
CA ILE A 96 -0.09 4.06 9.22
C ILE A 96 0.89 3.18 10.00
N ILE A 97 2.19 3.47 9.92
CA ILE A 97 3.26 2.65 10.51
C ILE A 97 3.46 2.96 12.00
N LYS A 98 3.20 4.21 12.42
CA LYS A 98 3.28 4.65 13.83
C LYS A 98 2.19 4.10 14.74
N HIS A 99 1.17 3.46 14.20
CA HIS A 99 0.05 2.96 15.00
C HIS A 99 -0.13 1.45 14.85
N PRO A 100 0.80 0.63 15.39
CA PRO A 100 0.64 -0.83 15.44
C PRO A 100 -0.68 -1.25 16.09
N SER A 101 -1.18 -0.47 17.05
CA SER A 101 -2.48 -0.67 17.68
C SER A 101 -3.65 -0.53 16.70
N LYS A 102 -3.56 0.40 15.74
CA LYS A 102 -4.56 0.61 14.67
C LYS A 102 -4.48 -0.52 13.63
N MET A 103 -3.27 -1.01 13.35
CA MET A 103 -3.05 -2.17 12.48
C MET A 103 -3.58 -3.47 13.11
N ARG A 104 -3.33 -3.71 14.40
CA ARG A 104 -3.94 -4.83 15.13
C ARG A 104 -5.45 -4.73 15.17
N LYS A 105 -6.01 -3.53 15.30
CA LYS A 105 -7.47 -3.32 15.25
C LYS A 105 -8.04 -3.67 13.86
N ALA A 106 -7.36 -3.29 12.79
CA ALA A 106 -7.72 -3.67 11.43
C ALA A 106 -7.66 -5.19 11.24
N GLN A 107 -6.59 -5.85 11.68
CA GLN A 107 -6.45 -7.31 11.62
C GLN A 107 -7.53 -8.02 12.43
N ALA A 108 -7.81 -7.57 13.66
CA ALA A 108 -8.85 -8.15 14.51
C ALA A 108 -10.25 -8.02 13.88
N GLU A 109 -10.56 -6.90 13.20
CA GLU A 109 -11.82 -6.77 12.46
C GLU A 109 -11.89 -7.76 11.27
N ILE A 110 -10.80 -7.86 10.50
CA ILE A 110 -10.69 -8.80 9.39
C ILE A 110 -10.91 -10.23 9.90
N ASP A 111 -10.22 -10.63 10.98
CA ASP A 111 -10.33 -11.97 11.55
C ASP A 111 -11.74 -12.24 12.12
N ALA A 112 -12.35 -11.25 12.79
CA ALA A 112 -13.69 -11.36 13.34
C ALA A 112 -14.78 -11.48 12.27
N VAL A 113 -14.62 -10.82 11.12
CA VAL A 113 -15.59 -10.83 10.03
C VAL A 113 -15.35 -11.99 9.06
N LEU A 114 -14.10 -12.42 8.86
CA LEU A 114 -13.74 -13.41 7.85
C LEU A 114 -13.57 -14.85 8.37
N GLN A 115 -13.56 -15.05 9.69
CA GLN A 115 -13.52 -16.32 10.44
C GLN A 115 -13.26 -17.58 9.61
N SER A 116 -14.29 -18.06 8.89
CA SER A 116 -14.24 -19.30 8.10
C SER A 116 -14.96 -19.21 6.74
N SER A 117 -15.36 -18.02 6.32
CA SER A 117 -16.08 -17.78 5.06
C SER A 117 -15.35 -16.69 4.30
N GLY A 118 -14.34 -17.07 3.51
CA GLY A 118 -13.53 -16.14 2.72
C GLY A 118 -14.33 -15.07 1.97
N LEU A 119 -13.66 -13.94 1.68
CA LEU A 119 -14.23 -12.68 1.20
C LEU A 119 -15.48 -12.84 0.32
N ASN A 120 -16.60 -12.29 0.77
CA ASN A 120 -17.83 -12.13 0.01
C ASN A 120 -18.34 -10.67 0.12
N PHE A 121 -19.29 -10.30 -0.74
CA PHE A 121 -19.76 -8.91 -0.84
C PHE A 121 -20.49 -8.43 0.43
N GLU A 122 -21.13 -9.32 1.17
CA GLU A 122 -21.77 -8.98 2.46
C GLU A 122 -20.73 -8.79 3.56
N SER A 123 -19.66 -9.59 3.59
CA SER A 123 -18.52 -9.41 4.50
C SER A 123 -17.82 -8.07 4.29
N LEU A 124 -17.70 -7.59 3.05
CA LEU A 124 -17.12 -6.28 2.76
C LEU A 124 -17.90 -5.12 3.40
N LYS A 125 -19.24 -5.24 3.51
CA LYS A 125 -20.06 -4.23 4.18
C LYS A 125 -19.80 -4.17 5.68
N ASN A 126 -19.42 -5.31 6.26
CA ASN A 126 -19.18 -5.48 7.70
C ASN A 126 -17.76 -5.11 8.14
N LEU A 127 -16.84 -4.81 7.21
CA LEU A 127 -15.49 -4.30 7.51
C LEU A 127 -15.51 -2.77 7.71
N GLU A 128 -16.16 -2.33 8.78
CA GLU A 128 -16.45 -0.92 9.03
C GLU A 128 -15.18 -0.08 9.27
N TYR A 129 -14.24 -0.59 10.07
CA TYR A 129 -12.99 0.07 10.39
C TYR A 129 -12.06 0.15 9.17
N ILE A 130 -11.97 -0.91 8.36
CA ILE A 130 -11.24 -0.88 7.08
C ILE A 130 -11.87 0.15 6.12
N ARG A 131 -13.20 0.16 6.00
CA ARG A 131 -13.91 1.13 5.14
C ARG A 131 -13.62 2.57 5.58
N HIS A 132 -13.73 2.86 6.88
CA HIS A 132 -13.39 4.18 7.41
C HIS A 132 -11.93 4.54 7.18
N SER A 133 -11.00 3.57 7.30
CA SER A 133 -9.58 3.79 7.02
C SER A 133 -9.33 4.15 5.55
N VAL A 134 -10.04 3.51 4.61
CA VAL A 134 -9.94 3.82 3.18
C VAL A 134 -10.55 5.19 2.86
N VAL A 135 -11.72 5.50 3.42
CA VAL A 135 -12.35 6.82 3.24
C VAL A 135 -11.45 7.93 3.79
N GLU A 136 -10.85 7.71 4.96
CA GLU A 136 -9.93 8.68 5.55
C GLU A 136 -8.64 8.82 4.73
N ALA A 137 -8.12 7.72 4.18
CA ALA A 137 -6.98 7.76 3.26
C ALA A 137 -7.32 8.55 1.98
N LEU A 138 -8.52 8.37 1.40
CA LEU A 138 -8.98 9.12 0.24
C LEU A 138 -9.28 10.60 0.55
N ARG A 139 -9.69 10.90 1.78
CA ARG A 139 -9.86 12.28 2.27
C ARG A 139 -8.51 12.99 2.39
N LEU A 140 -7.50 12.30 2.92
CA LEU A 140 -6.14 12.82 3.06
C LEU A 140 -5.40 12.87 1.72
N TYR A 141 -5.66 11.90 0.83
CA TYR A 141 -4.94 11.68 -0.42
C TYR A 141 -5.93 11.44 -1.59
N PRO A 142 -6.67 12.47 -2.02
CA PRO A 142 -7.64 12.33 -3.10
C PRO A 142 -6.95 12.04 -4.44
N GLN A 143 -7.45 11.04 -5.18
CA GLN A 143 -7.12 10.84 -6.60
C GLN A 143 -7.71 12.01 -7.43
N PRO A 144 -7.14 12.31 -8.61
CA PRO A 144 -6.75 13.65 -9.11
C PRO A 144 -7.45 14.89 -8.47
N PRO A 145 -6.70 15.85 -7.92
CA PRO A 145 -7.21 16.96 -7.10
C PRO A 145 -7.79 18.15 -7.90
N LEU A 146 -8.01 18.00 -9.21
CA LEU A 146 -8.40 19.12 -10.07
C LEU A 146 -9.63 18.78 -10.91
N LEU A 147 -10.80 19.05 -10.34
CA LEU A 147 -12.01 19.31 -11.11
C LEU A 147 -11.96 20.76 -11.60
N ILE A 148 -11.25 21.01 -12.72
CA ILE A 148 -11.28 22.33 -13.35
C ILE A 148 -12.68 22.54 -13.94
N ARG A 149 -13.51 23.28 -13.21
CA ARG A 149 -14.79 23.81 -13.70
C ARG A 149 -14.53 25.25 -14.12
N ARG A 150 -14.71 25.57 -15.41
CA ARG A 150 -14.76 26.96 -15.88
C ARG A 150 -16.19 27.43 -15.85
N SER A 151 -16.43 28.59 -15.26
CA SER A 151 -17.73 29.23 -15.40
C SER A 151 -17.93 29.67 -16.84
N LEU A 152 -19.10 29.38 -17.40
CA LEU A 152 -19.49 29.82 -18.74
C LEU A 152 -20.07 31.24 -18.72
N ARG A 153 -20.45 31.74 -17.55
CA ARG A 153 -21.09 33.06 -17.34
C ARG A 153 -20.65 33.68 -16.01
N PRO A 154 -20.81 34.99 -15.80
CA PRO A 154 -20.58 35.58 -14.48
C PRO A 154 -21.46 34.90 -13.44
N ASP A 155 -20.87 34.46 -12.33
CA ASP A 155 -21.57 33.78 -11.24
C ASP A 155 -21.03 34.29 -9.90
N ILE A 156 -21.89 34.38 -8.89
CA ILE A 156 -21.55 34.90 -7.56
C ILE A 156 -21.63 33.72 -6.59
N LEU A 157 -20.48 33.34 -6.03
CA LEU A 157 -20.43 32.30 -4.99
C LEU A 157 -20.84 32.92 -3.64
N PRO A 158 -21.66 32.22 -2.83
CA PRO A 158 -22.05 32.67 -1.49
C PRO A 158 -20.88 32.72 -0.51
#